data_AF-A0A973IXK0-F1
#
_entry.id   AF-A0A973IXK0-F1
#
_cell.length_a   1.000
_cell.length_b   1.000
_cell.length_c   1.000
_cell.angle_alpha   90.00
_cell.angle_beta   90.00
_cell.angle_gamma   90.00
#
_symmetry.space_group_name_H-M   'P 1'
#
loop_
_entity.id
_entity.type
_entity.pdbx_description
1 polymer ?
#
loop_
_entity_poly.entity_id
_entity_poly.type
_entity_poly.pdbx_seq_one_letter_code
_entity_poly.pdbx_strand_id
1 'polypeptide(L)'
;MILSDNQIKEYINDGKIVVDPEPDYKEQLSGASLDLRLGNEFRVFDYAQATVMDPKNPRECTNVTNINDGEYFVVHPGEFVLGITKEVVGIDNTICSRIDGKSSVGRLGIVVHSTAGHVNPGWKGKLTLEISNIGRIPVLLYPGMRICQLVFEVLTTPATVVYQGKYMNQKAPLESKISKEKIK
;
A
#
# COMPACT_ATOMS: atom_id res chain seq x y z
N MET A 1 -8.58 11.28 16.18
CA MET A 1 -7.59 12.39 16.15
C MET A 1 -6.41 11.95 15.29
N ILE A 2 -5.80 12.84 14.51
CA ILE A 2 -4.64 12.50 13.66
C ILE A 2 -3.34 12.65 14.47
N LEU A 3 -2.42 11.69 14.34
CA LEU A 3 -1.10 11.76 14.98
C LEU A 3 -0.18 12.76 14.27
N SER A 4 0.50 13.61 15.05
CA SER A 4 1.60 14.43 14.54
C SER A 4 2.87 13.61 14.30
N ASP A 5 3.84 14.19 13.61
CA ASP A 5 5.18 13.62 13.45
C ASP A 5 5.82 13.16 14.77
N ASN A 6 5.70 13.95 15.84
CA ASN A 6 6.21 13.61 17.16
C ASN A 6 5.47 12.40 17.76
N GLN A 7 4.14 12.38 17.66
CA GLN A 7 3.36 11.24 18.15
C GLN A 7 3.60 9.98 17.32
N ILE A 8 3.82 10.09 16.01
CA ILE A 8 4.20 8.95 15.17
C ILE A 8 5.51 8.33 15.70
N LYS A 9 6.53 9.15 16.00
CA LYS A 9 7.78 8.66 16.61
C LYS A 9 7.54 7.98 17.95
N GLU A 10 6.76 8.61 18.84
CA GLU A 10 6.41 8.03 20.14
C GLU A 10 5.71 6.67 19.99
N TYR A 11 4.75 6.56 19.08
CA TYR A 11 4.01 5.33 18.85
C TYR A 11 4.89 4.24 18.22
N ILE A 12 5.88 4.60 17.41
CA ILE A 12 6.89 3.66 16.91
C ILE A 12 7.77 3.17 18.06
N ASN A 13 8.26 4.07 18.91
CA ASN A 13 9.09 3.74 20.07
C ASN A 13 8.35 2.86 21.09
N ASP A 14 7.05 3.12 21.28
CA ASP A 14 6.16 2.34 22.15
C ASP A 14 5.79 0.96 21.54
N GLY A 15 6.12 0.71 20.27
CA GLY A 15 5.75 -0.52 19.55
C GLY A 15 4.28 -0.59 19.11
N LYS A 16 3.53 0.51 19.22
CA LYS A 16 2.13 0.61 18.74
C LYS A 16 2.05 0.72 17.22
N ILE A 17 3.07 1.32 16.61
CA ILE A 17 3.32 1.33 15.17
C ILE A 17 4.62 0.56 14.93
N VAL A 18 4.59 -0.36 13.97
CA VAL A 18 5.77 -1.09 13.50
C VAL A 18 6.05 -0.65 12.08
N VAL A 19 7.28 -0.25 11.79
CA VAL A 19 7.76 0.02 10.43
C VAL A 19 9.13 -0.62 10.27
N ASP A 20 9.24 -1.55 9.33
CA ASP A 20 10.48 -2.29 9.05
C ASP A 20 10.79 -2.27 7.55
N PRO A 21 11.96 -1.74 7.11
CA PRO A 21 13.05 -1.19 7.93
C PRO A 21 12.66 0.10 8.66
N GLU A 22 13.40 0.43 9.72
CA GLU A 22 13.18 1.65 10.51
C GLU A 22 13.14 2.90 9.60
N PRO A 23 12.20 3.84 9.81
CA PRO A 23 12.09 5.01 8.97
C PRO A 23 13.28 5.97 9.14
N ASP A 24 13.74 6.55 8.04
CA ASP A 24 14.55 7.77 8.14
C ASP A 24 13.63 8.94 8.48
N TYR A 25 13.57 9.32 9.76
CA TYR A 25 12.69 10.38 10.25
C TYR A 25 12.94 11.76 9.62
N LYS A 26 14.12 12.02 9.03
CA LYS A 26 14.38 13.30 8.36
C LYS A 26 13.72 13.35 6.98
N GLU A 27 13.68 12.21 6.30
CA GLU A 27 13.17 12.11 4.92
C GLU A 27 11.72 11.64 4.85
N GLN A 28 11.30 10.78 5.77
CA GLN A 28 10.01 10.09 5.69
C GLN A 28 8.92 10.72 6.55
N LEU A 29 9.24 11.50 7.58
CA LEU A 29 8.19 12.17 8.34
C LEU A 29 7.76 13.48 7.68
N SER A 30 6.45 13.70 7.71
CA SER A 30 5.84 15.01 7.53
C SER A 30 5.01 15.34 8.77
N GLY A 31 4.57 16.59 8.92
CA GLY A 31 3.93 17.08 10.16
C GLY A 31 2.78 16.22 10.71
N ALA A 32 2.12 15.40 9.89
CA ALA A 32 1.07 14.48 10.32
C ALA A 32 1.03 13.16 9.51
N SER A 33 2.14 12.76 8.90
CA SER A 33 2.19 11.52 8.11
C SER A 33 3.58 10.90 8.06
N LEU A 34 3.64 9.64 7.68
CA LEU A 34 4.87 8.91 7.40
C LEU A 34 4.88 8.41 5.96
N ASP A 35 5.80 8.94 5.14
CA ASP A 35 6.03 8.48 3.78
C ASP A 35 6.54 7.03 3.78
N LEU A 36 5.99 6.21 2.88
CA LEU A 36 6.48 4.87 2.58
C LEU A 36 7.14 4.83 1.21
N ARG A 37 8.07 3.90 1.04
CA ARG A 37 8.82 3.71 -0.20
C ARG A 37 8.19 2.62 -1.05
N LEU A 38 8.37 2.73 -2.36
CA LEU A 38 7.98 1.69 -3.30
C LEU A 38 8.94 0.49 -3.19
N GLY A 39 8.39 -0.72 -3.14
CA GLY A 39 9.14 -1.96 -3.30
C GLY A 39 9.55 -2.19 -4.75
N ASN A 40 10.18 -3.32 -5.04
CA ASN A 40 10.65 -3.67 -6.38
C ASN A 40 9.82 -4.76 -7.07
N GLU A 41 8.77 -5.25 -6.42
CA GLU A 41 7.88 -6.27 -6.97
C GLU A 41 6.56 -5.64 -7.43
N PHE A 42 6.19 -5.93 -8.67
CA PHE A 42 4.95 -5.48 -9.31
C PHE A 42 4.19 -6.70 -9.81
N ARG A 43 2.86 -6.59 -9.86
CA ARG A 43 1.99 -7.57 -10.50
C ARG A 43 1.17 -6.89 -11.58
N VAL A 44 1.32 -7.40 -12.80
CA VAL A 44 0.76 -6.85 -14.03
C VAL A 44 -0.35 -7.77 -14.54
N PHE A 45 -1.43 -7.19 -15.03
CA PHE A 45 -2.56 -7.94 -15.61
C PHE A 45 -2.26 -8.33 -17.05
N ASP A 46 -2.39 -9.61 -17.36
CA ASP A 46 -2.37 -10.13 -18.72
C ASP A 46 -3.81 -10.18 -19.25
N TYR A 47 -4.19 -9.09 -19.92
CA TYR A 47 -5.54 -8.93 -20.47
C TYR A 47 -5.90 -9.95 -21.57
N ALA A 48 -4.92 -10.66 -22.14
CA ALA A 48 -5.20 -11.70 -23.14
C ALA A 48 -5.70 -13.02 -22.51
N GLN A 49 -5.44 -13.24 -21.21
CA GLN A 49 -5.79 -14.50 -20.53
C GLN A 49 -7.25 -14.56 -20.04
N ALA A 50 -7.94 -13.42 -20.00
CA ALA A 50 -9.30 -13.35 -19.48
C ALA A 50 -10.15 -12.35 -20.25
N THR A 51 -11.33 -12.79 -20.69
CA THR A 51 -12.35 -11.93 -21.28
C THR A 51 -13.17 -11.18 -20.24
N VAL A 52 -13.22 -11.69 -19.00
CA VAL A 52 -13.99 -11.15 -17.88
C VAL A 52 -13.33 -11.51 -16.56
N MET A 53 -13.42 -10.59 -15.59
CA MET A 53 -13.05 -10.82 -14.18
C MET A 53 -14.33 -11.15 -13.39
N ASP A 54 -14.56 -12.41 -13.07
CA ASP A 54 -15.68 -12.87 -12.24
C ASP A 54 -15.23 -13.08 -10.79
N PRO A 55 -15.68 -12.26 -9.81
CA PRO A 55 -15.36 -12.46 -8.40
C PRO A 55 -15.79 -13.82 -7.83
N LYS A 56 -16.82 -14.47 -8.40
CA LYS A 56 -17.26 -15.80 -7.98
C LYS A 56 -16.35 -16.92 -8.50
N ASN A 57 -15.73 -16.69 -9.65
CA ASN A 57 -14.84 -17.65 -10.33
C ASN A 57 -13.57 -16.94 -10.80
N PRO A 58 -12.71 -16.47 -9.86
CA PRO A 58 -11.53 -15.73 -10.23
C PRO A 58 -10.56 -16.63 -11.00
N ARG A 59 -9.90 -16.03 -12.00
CA ARG A 59 -8.84 -16.67 -12.78
C ARG A 59 -7.53 -15.97 -12.50
N GLU A 60 -6.45 -16.74 -12.46
CA GLU A 60 -5.10 -16.18 -12.45
C GLU A 60 -4.81 -15.61 -13.84
N CYS A 61 -4.78 -14.28 -13.93
CA CYS A 61 -4.49 -13.55 -15.17
C CYS A 61 -3.44 -12.46 -14.92
N THR A 62 -2.53 -12.70 -13.97
CA THR A 62 -1.51 -11.74 -13.61
C THR A 62 -0.12 -12.36 -13.55
N ASN A 63 0.89 -11.57 -13.86
CA ASN A 63 2.29 -11.97 -13.81
C ASN A 63 3.05 -11.07 -12.83
N VAL A 64 3.99 -11.66 -12.09
CA VAL A 64 4.90 -10.92 -11.21
C VAL A 64 6.12 -10.47 -12.00
N THR A 65 6.48 -9.20 -11.86
CA THR A 65 7.69 -8.61 -12.40
C THR A 65 8.51 -8.01 -11.26
N ASN A 66 9.79 -8.37 -11.20
CA ASN A 66 10.75 -7.78 -10.28
C ASN A 66 11.64 -6.81 -11.03
N ILE A 67 11.89 -5.65 -10.41
CA ILE A 67 12.78 -4.61 -10.94
C ILE A 67 14.12 -4.71 -10.23
N ASN A 68 15.22 -4.73 -10.98
CA ASN A 68 16.55 -4.76 -10.40
C ASN A 68 16.94 -3.40 -9.82
N ASP A 69 17.95 -3.40 -8.95
CA ASP A 69 18.47 -2.15 -8.37
C ASP A 69 18.96 -1.20 -9.47
N GLY A 70 18.51 0.05 -9.42
CA GLY A 70 18.84 1.08 -10.42
C GLY A 70 17.94 1.08 -11.66
N GLU A 71 17.05 0.10 -11.82
CA GLU A 71 16.06 0.07 -12.89
C GLU A 71 14.72 0.69 -12.45
N TYR A 72 13.77 0.76 -13.39
CA TYR A 72 12.45 1.36 -13.18
C TYR A 72 11.33 0.50 -13.77
N PHE A 73 10.13 0.64 -13.21
CA PHE A 73 8.89 0.16 -13.80
C PHE A 73 8.21 1.30 -14.57
N VAL A 74 7.71 1.03 -15.78
CA VAL A 74 6.96 2.03 -16.57
C VAL A 74 5.47 1.80 -16.38
N VAL A 75 4.73 2.82 -15.94
CA VAL A 75 3.26 2.78 -15.92
C VAL A 75 2.73 3.62 -17.09
N HIS A 76 2.17 2.96 -18.10
CA HIS A 76 1.59 3.64 -19.25
C HIS A 76 0.22 4.25 -18.92
N PRO A 77 -0.21 5.30 -19.65
CA PRO A 77 -1.55 5.87 -19.50
C PRO A 77 -2.67 4.82 -19.58
N GLY A 78 -3.56 4.83 -18.60
CA GLY A 78 -4.69 3.89 -18.51
C GLY A 78 -4.35 2.52 -17.92
N GLU A 79 -3.09 2.23 -17.62
CA GLU A 79 -2.71 0.96 -16.98
C GLU A 79 -3.07 0.95 -15.49
N PHE A 80 -3.38 -0.26 -15.02
CA PHE A 80 -3.55 -0.60 -13.62
C PHE A 80 -2.60 -1.75 -13.26
N VAL A 81 -1.77 -1.55 -12.24
CA VAL A 81 -0.82 -2.55 -11.74
C VAL A 81 -0.86 -2.60 -10.22
N LEU A 82 -0.53 -3.75 -9.65
CA LEU A 82 -0.33 -3.84 -8.20
C LEU A 82 1.15 -3.65 -7.88
N GLY A 83 1.46 -2.61 -7.11
CA GLY A 83 2.76 -2.45 -6.48
C GLY A 83 2.72 -2.89 -5.02
N ILE A 84 3.86 -2.78 -4.33
CA ILE A 84 3.93 -3.03 -2.90
C ILE A 84 4.87 -2.04 -2.22
N THR A 85 4.63 -1.73 -0.95
CA THR A 85 5.57 -0.92 -0.16
C THR A 85 6.88 -1.69 0.09
N LYS A 86 7.97 -0.96 0.24
CA LYS A 86 9.24 -1.52 0.72
C LYS A 86 9.09 -1.94 2.18
N GLU A 87 8.46 -1.10 2.98
CA GLU A 87 8.25 -1.29 4.41
C GLU A 87 7.16 -2.32 4.70
N VAL A 88 7.42 -3.16 5.71
CA VAL A 88 6.41 -3.85 6.49
C VAL A 88 5.84 -2.84 7.48
N VAL A 89 4.52 -2.72 7.52
CA VAL A 89 3.80 -1.86 8.47
C VAL A 89 3.00 -2.73 9.42
N GLY A 90 2.98 -2.36 10.70
CA GLY A 90 2.08 -2.93 11.69
C GLY A 90 1.46 -1.84 12.55
N ILE A 91 0.22 -2.03 12.98
CA ILE A 91 -0.46 -1.15 13.94
C ILE A 91 -1.19 -1.96 15.00
N ASP A 92 -1.24 -1.46 16.23
CA ASP A 92 -1.98 -2.10 17.32
C ASP A 92 -3.50 -1.94 17.19
N ASN A 93 -4.24 -2.28 18.25
CA ASN A 93 -5.70 -2.18 18.25
C ASN A 93 -6.24 -0.81 18.71
N THR A 94 -5.38 0.17 18.98
CA THR A 94 -5.78 1.50 19.48
C THR A 94 -5.81 2.57 18.39
N ILE A 95 -5.24 2.27 17.22
CA ILE A 95 -5.18 3.16 16.06
C ILE A 95 -5.67 2.46 14.79
N CYS A 96 -6.12 3.25 13.83
CA CYS A 96 -6.18 2.86 12.43
C CYS A 96 -5.26 3.75 11.61
N SER A 97 -5.08 3.42 10.34
CA SER A 97 -4.34 4.29 9.43
C SER A 97 -5.01 4.33 8.06
N ARG A 98 -4.64 5.33 7.26
CA ARG A 98 -4.99 5.39 5.85
C ARG A 98 -3.73 5.63 5.01
N ILE A 99 -3.71 4.99 3.86
CA ILE A 99 -2.80 5.29 2.77
C ILE A 99 -3.37 6.53 2.08
N ASP A 100 -2.49 7.51 1.83
CA ASP A 100 -2.76 8.66 0.97
C ASP A 100 -1.65 8.72 -0.11
N GLY A 101 -2.00 9.23 -1.29
CA GLY A 101 -1.00 9.59 -2.30
C GLY A 101 -0.15 10.79 -1.89
N LYS A 102 1.04 10.92 -2.45
CA LYS A 102 1.85 12.13 -2.33
C LYS A 102 1.45 13.13 -3.41
N SER A 103 1.33 14.41 -3.06
CA SER A 103 0.94 15.44 -4.05
C SER A 103 1.89 15.51 -5.25
N SER A 104 3.20 15.33 -5.03
CA SER A 104 4.18 15.29 -6.12
C SER A 104 3.95 14.12 -7.09
N VAL A 105 3.60 12.94 -6.58
CA VAL A 105 3.27 11.75 -7.37
C VAL A 105 1.94 11.94 -8.10
N GLY A 106 0.92 12.45 -7.40
CA GLY A 106 -0.39 12.73 -7.99
C GLY A 106 -0.35 13.75 -9.12
N ARG A 107 0.55 14.74 -9.04
CA ARG A 107 0.77 15.74 -10.13
C ARG A 107 1.35 15.14 -11.41
N LEU A 108 1.88 13.91 -11.36
CA LEU A 108 2.29 13.15 -12.54
C LEU A 108 1.13 12.31 -13.12
N GLY A 109 -0.06 12.36 -12.52
CA GLY A 109 -1.19 11.51 -12.89
C GLY A 109 -1.13 10.10 -12.27
N ILE A 110 -0.27 9.86 -11.27
CA ILE A 110 -0.18 8.57 -10.60
C ILE A 110 -1.10 8.54 -9.38
N VAL A 111 -2.00 7.55 -9.39
CA VAL A 111 -2.87 7.17 -8.26
C VAL A 111 -2.24 5.94 -7.63
N VAL A 112 -2.12 5.90 -6.30
CA VAL A 112 -1.47 4.79 -5.56
C VAL A 112 -2.46 3.90 -4.80
N HIS A 113 -3.69 4.39 -4.63
CA HIS A 113 -4.89 3.61 -4.34
C HIS A 113 -6.12 4.42 -4.76
N SER A 114 -7.21 3.74 -5.13
CA SER A 114 -8.49 4.42 -5.40
C SER A 114 -9.58 4.06 -4.41
N THR A 115 -9.56 2.85 -3.84
CA THR A 115 -10.73 2.33 -3.12
C THR A 115 -10.43 1.81 -1.73
N ALA A 116 -9.29 1.15 -1.54
CA ALA A 116 -8.94 0.49 -0.28
C ALA A 116 -7.78 1.17 0.46
N GLY A 117 -7.92 2.48 0.75
CA GLY A 117 -6.90 3.23 1.49
C GLY A 117 -6.84 2.90 2.99
N HIS A 118 -7.81 2.21 3.56
CA HIS A 118 -7.91 2.00 5.02
C HIS A 118 -7.07 0.81 5.51
N VAL A 119 -6.24 1.06 6.52
CA VAL A 119 -5.45 0.06 7.25
C VAL A 119 -6.13 -0.20 8.60
N ASN A 120 -6.66 -1.41 8.75
CA ASN A 120 -7.43 -1.82 9.93
C ASN A 120 -6.53 -2.01 11.17
N PRO A 121 -7.06 -1.74 12.38
CA PRO A 121 -6.34 -2.02 13.63
C PRO A 121 -5.88 -3.48 13.71
N GLY A 122 -4.67 -3.71 14.22
CA GLY A 122 -4.02 -5.02 14.25
C GLY A 122 -3.43 -5.51 12.92
N TRP A 123 -3.52 -4.74 11.84
CA TRP A 123 -2.87 -5.08 10.57
C TRP A 123 -1.35 -5.23 10.75
N LYS A 124 -0.75 -6.20 10.03
CA LYS A 124 0.70 -6.34 9.87
C LYS A 124 1.04 -6.88 8.48
N GLY A 125 1.99 -6.26 7.79
CA GLY A 125 2.48 -6.71 6.49
C GLY A 125 2.91 -5.55 5.61
N LYS A 126 3.45 -5.86 4.43
CA LYS A 126 3.68 -4.85 3.39
C LYS A 126 2.34 -4.46 2.77
N LEU A 127 2.16 -3.17 2.43
CA LEU A 127 0.92 -2.67 1.87
C LEU A 127 0.94 -2.82 0.35
N THR A 128 -0.05 -3.49 -0.21
CA THR A 128 -0.26 -3.52 -1.66
C THR A 128 -0.78 -2.16 -2.11
N LEU A 129 -0.24 -1.65 -3.22
CA LEU A 129 -0.63 -0.39 -3.83
C LEU A 129 -1.38 -0.67 -5.13
N GLU A 130 -2.54 -0.05 -5.30
CA GLU A 130 -3.36 -0.10 -6.53
C GLU A 130 -2.91 1.07 -7.41
N ILE A 131 -1.88 0.86 -8.23
CA ILE A 131 -1.21 1.92 -8.97
C ILE A 131 -1.84 2.08 -10.36
N SER A 132 -2.28 3.30 -10.68
CA SER A 132 -2.79 3.66 -12.00
C SER A 132 -2.18 4.95 -12.52
N ASN A 133 -2.00 5.03 -13.83
CA ASN A 133 -1.66 6.28 -14.51
C ASN A 133 -2.90 6.86 -15.20
N ILE A 134 -3.48 7.90 -14.61
CA ILE A 134 -4.60 8.67 -15.18
C ILE A 134 -4.13 9.85 -16.04
N GLY A 135 -2.83 10.04 -16.17
CA GLY A 135 -2.21 11.02 -17.06
C GLY A 135 -2.21 10.58 -18.53
N ARG A 136 -1.45 11.31 -19.36
CA ARG A 136 -1.31 11.03 -20.81
C ARG A 136 0.12 10.70 -21.22
N ILE A 137 1.04 10.66 -20.28
CA ILE A 137 2.46 10.39 -20.50
C ILE A 137 2.85 9.21 -19.60
N PRO A 138 3.63 8.22 -20.10
CA PRO A 138 4.17 7.16 -19.26
C PRO A 138 5.01 7.73 -18.11
N VAL A 139 4.91 7.12 -16.93
CA VAL A 139 5.65 7.55 -15.74
C VAL A 139 6.58 6.42 -15.31
N LEU A 140 7.83 6.77 -15.02
CA LEU A 140 8.83 5.85 -14.49
C LEU A 140 8.72 5.82 -12.97
N LEU A 141 8.54 4.62 -12.42
CA LEU A 141 8.53 4.36 -10.98
C LEU A 141 9.80 3.62 -10.59
N TYR A 142 10.55 4.22 -9.68
CA TYR A 142 11.83 3.68 -9.22
C TYR A 142 11.62 2.99 -7.86
N PRO A 143 11.99 1.71 -7.70
CA PRO A 143 12.03 1.09 -6.38
C PRO A 143 12.84 1.93 -5.38
N GLY A 144 12.32 2.08 -4.17
CA GLY A 144 12.91 2.92 -3.13
C GLY A 144 12.43 4.38 -3.13
N MET A 145 11.76 4.87 -4.18
CA MET A 145 11.17 6.21 -4.14
C MET A 145 10.04 6.31 -3.11
N ARG A 146 9.85 7.47 -2.49
CA ARG A 146 8.68 7.74 -1.62
C ARG A 146 7.43 7.83 -2.49
N ILE A 147 6.49 6.91 -2.33
CA ILE A 147 5.35 6.71 -3.25
C ILE A 147 4.01 7.08 -2.65
N CYS A 148 3.80 6.75 -1.38
CA CYS A 148 2.59 7.04 -0.63
C CYS A 148 2.96 7.49 0.79
N GLN A 149 1.96 7.88 1.57
CA GLN A 149 2.13 8.27 2.97
C GLN A 149 1.02 7.65 3.81
N LEU A 150 1.35 7.33 5.06
CA LEU A 150 0.39 6.89 6.05
C LEU A 150 0.00 8.04 6.96
N VAL A 151 -1.30 8.20 7.16
CA VAL A 151 -1.85 9.04 8.23
C VAL A 151 -2.44 8.13 9.28
N PHE A 152 -2.08 8.35 10.54
CA PHE A 152 -2.51 7.53 11.66
C PHE A 152 -3.59 8.25 12.46
N GLU A 153 -4.63 7.50 12.86
CA GLU A 153 -5.77 8.04 13.57
C GLU A 153 -6.05 7.22 14.84
N VAL A 154 -6.12 7.92 15.96
CA VAL A 154 -6.47 7.33 17.26
C VAL A 154 -7.96 6.99 17.29
N LEU A 155 -8.27 5.75 17.66
CA LEU A 155 -9.63 5.29 17.90
C LEU A 155 -10.16 5.86 19.22
N THR A 156 -11.46 6.08 19.32
CA THR A 156 -12.09 6.56 20.57
C THR A 156 -11.94 5.55 21.70
N THR A 157 -11.92 4.25 21.39
CA THR A 157 -11.60 3.15 22.29
C THR A 157 -10.87 2.04 21.51
N PRO A 158 -10.07 1.18 22.18
CA PRO A 158 -9.42 0.06 21.52
C PRO A 158 -10.40 -0.87 20.81
N ALA A 159 -10.06 -1.27 19.59
CA ALA A 159 -10.85 -2.21 18.81
C ALA A 159 -10.83 -3.60 19.46
N THR A 160 -12.02 -4.19 19.62
CA THR A 160 -12.19 -5.59 20.04
C THR A 160 -12.12 -6.56 18.87
N VAL A 161 -12.40 -6.07 17.65
CA VAL A 161 -12.27 -6.82 16.40
C VAL A 161 -11.09 -6.23 15.62
N VAL A 162 -9.98 -6.95 15.62
CA VAL A 162 -8.77 -6.60 14.86
C VAL A 162 -8.71 -7.34 13.54
N TYR A 163 -7.91 -6.85 12.61
CA TYR A 163 -7.69 -7.52 11.35
C TYR A 163 -7.09 -8.91 11.56
N GLN A 164 -7.77 -9.94 11.09
CA GLN A 164 -7.27 -11.33 11.00
C GLN A 164 -7.53 -11.90 9.60
N GLY A 165 -7.58 -10.99 8.62
CA GLY A 165 -8.05 -11.30 7.27
C GLY A 165 -7.01 -11.93 6.36
N LYS A 166 -7.42 -12.10 5.11
CA LYS A 166 -6.74 -12.85 4.05
C LYS A 166 -5.36 -12.35 3.62
N TYR A 167 -5.00 -11.12 3.99
CA TYR A 167 -3.75 -10.47 3.58
C TYR A 167 -2.78 -10.21 4.75
N MET A 168 -3.06 -10.77 5.93
CA MET A 168 -2.16 -10.65 7.09
C MET A 168 -0.75 -11.20 6.74
N ASN A 169 0.28 -10.48 7.16
CA ASN A 169 1.70 -10.78 6.94
C ASN A 169 2.11 -10.89 5.46
N GLN A 170 1.37 -10.30 4.53
CA GLN A 170 1.75 -10.34 3.12
C GLN A 170 3.09 -9.64 2.87
N LYS A 171 3.88 -10.20 1.95
CA LYS A 171 5.25 -9.74 1.60
C LYS A 171 5.42 -9.41 0.11
N ALA A 172 4.40 -9.68 -0.68
CA ALA A 172 4.34 -9.54 -2.13
C ALA A 172 2.98 -8.94 -2.51
N PRO A 173 2.85 -8.24 -3.66
CA PRO A 173 1.56 -7.79 -4.18
C PRO A 173 0.74 -9.02 -4.58
N LEU A 174 0.02 -9.60 -3.61
CA LEU A 174 -0.77 -10.81 -3.81
C LEU A 174 -1.96 -10.52 -4.74
N GLU A 175 -2.40 -11.56 -5.45
CA GLU A 175 -3.67 -11.51 -6.17
C GLU A 175 -4.86 -11.31 -5.22
N SER A 176 -5.97 -10.84 -5.79
CA SER A 176 -7.21 -10.70 -5.05
C SER A 176 -7.70 -12.05 -4.54
N LYS A 177 -7.86 -12.17 -3.21
CA LYS A 177 -8.46 -13.33 -2.53
C LYS A 177 -9.97 -13.14 -2.36
N ILE A 178 -10.65 -12.52 -3.33
CA ILE A 178 -12.09 -12.23 -3.24
C ILE A 178 -12.95 -13.50 -3.14
N SER A 179 -12.53 -14.62 -3.75
CA SER A 179 -13.20 -15.92 -3.62
C SER A 179 -13.22 -16.49 -2.20
N LYS A 180 -12.36 -15.99 -1.30
CA LYS A 180 -12.36 -16.38 0.12
C LYS A 180 -13.40 -15.61 0.94
N GLU A 181 -14.01 -14.58 0.37
CA GLU A 181 -15.15 -13.92 0.99
C GLU A 181 -16.37 -14.82 0.83
N LYS A 182 -17.12 -15.02 1.92
CA LYS A 182 -18.41 -15.70 1.83
C LYS A 182 -19.37 -14.79 1.07
N ILE A 183 -19.44 -14.95 -0.24
CA ILE A 183 -20.50 -14.36 -1.06
C ILE A 183 -21.79 -15.08 -0.63
N LYS A 184 -22.62 -14.40 0.17
CA LYS A 184 -23.98 -14.87 0.46
C LYS A 184 -24.85 -14.73 -0.78
#